data_AF-A0A937P0F4-F1
#
_entry.id   AF-A0A937P0F4-F1
#
_cell.length_a   1.000
_cell.length_b   1.000
_cell.length_c   1.000
_cell.angle_alpha   90.00
_cell.angle_beta   90.00
_cell.angle_gamma   90.00
#
_symmetry.space_group_name_H-M   'P 1'
#
loop_
_entity.id
_entity.type
_entity.pdbx_description
1 polymer ?
#
loop_
_entity_poly.entity_id
_entity_poly.type
_entity_poly.pdbx_seq_one_letter_code
_entity_poly.pdbx_strand_id
1 'polypeptide(L)'
;MKKISTLLVGLAISLTITAQSVSPEVVASAGDYFEGTNASLSWTLGEIATETYSNGNIILTQGFQQPVSVTIHGVDLDLLVFLEGPYSGSQMTTGLNAGNQIPLSQPYNAPPWNYTGTESVGSIPNTDVVDWVLIELRDAANPGAADPSTTIATQAAFILDNGSVVGLNGSSVLQFPAASFSQNLYAIVWHRNHLGILSANGITESGGVYDYNFSTAITQVYNGGAGYKEIATNVYGMVGGDSNADGHINAADKILWTNDAGTKGYKATDNNMDVQVSNQDKNDTWAENGTYSSQVPE
;
A
#
# COMPACT_ATOMS: atom_id res chain seq x y z
N MET A 1 17.39 45.23 -75.20
CA MET A 1 16.76 43.91 -74.97
C MET A 1 16.56 43.76 -73.45
N LYS A 2 15.42 44.20 -72.92
CA LYS A 2 14.26 43.40 -72.48
C LYS A 2 14.57 42.39 -71.35
N LYS A 3 14.25 42.82 -70.11
CA LYS A 3 13.66 42.10 -68.95
C LYS A 3 13.99 40.61 -68.77
N ILE A 4 14.74 40.29 -67.69
CA ILE A 4 14.57 39.05 -66.93
C ILE A 4 14.46 39.44 -65.45
N SER A 5 13.25 39.82 -65.06
CA SER A 5 12.81 40.01 -63.66
C SER A 5 11.49 39.26 -63.53
N THR A 6 11.58 37.96 -63.28
CA THR A 6 10.54 37.00 -62.86
C THR A 6 11.28 35.66 -62.84
N LEU A 7 11.27 34.82 -61.81
CA LEU A 7 10.19 34.41 -60.94
C LEU A 7 10.78 33.46 -59.86
N LEU A 8 10.23 33.50 -58.64
CA LEU A 8 10.44 32.59 -57.48
C LEU A 8 11.80 32.68 -56.75
N VAL A 9 11.97 33.27 -55.56
CA VAL A 9 11.05 33.37 -54.40
C VAL A 9 10.22 32.09 -54.25
N GLY A 10 10.91 30.97 -54.09
CA GLY A 10 10.30 29.66 -53.88
C GLY A 10 11.17 28.73 -53.04
N LEU A 11 12.07 29.29 -52.22
CA LEU A 11 12.90 28.53 -51.28
C LEU A 11 12.64 28.99 -49.84
N ALA A 12 11.35 29.11 -49.52
CA ALA A 12 10.83 29.21 -48.17
C ALA A 12 9.46 28.52 -48.16
N ILE A 13 9.39 27.31 -48.70
CA ILE A 13 8.32 26.39 -48.30
C ILE A 13 8.72 25.98 -46.89
N SER A 14 8.12 26.65 -45.91
CA SER A 14 8.00 26.14 -44.56
C SER A 14 7.43 24.73 -44.65
N LEU A 15 8.32 23.73 -44.56
CA LEU A 15 7.93 22.38 -44.20
C LEU A 15 7.36 22.48 -42.79
N THR A 16 6.05 22.67 -42.72
CA THR A 16 5.29 22.34 -41.52
C THR A 16 5.43 20.83 -41.38
N ILE A 17 6.44 20.41 -40.63
CA ILE A 17 6.56 19.05 -40.14
C ILE A 17 5.40 18.90 -39.15
N THR A 18 4.25 18.47 -39.64
CA THR A 18 3.16 18.05 -38.76
C THR A 18 3.65 16.85 -37.99
N ALA A 19 3.63 16.97 -36.66
CA ALA A 19 3.90 15.87 -35.76
C ALA A 19 3.03 14.67 -36.14
N GLN A 20 3.66 13.51 -36.21
CA GLN A 20 2.98 12.22 -36.35
C GLN A 20 2.02 12.01 -35.17
N SER A 21 0.75 11.73 -35.47
CA SER A 21 -0.23 11.31 -34.48
C SER A 21 0.18 9.93 -33.96
N VAL A 22 0.30 9.78 -32.64
CA VAL A 22 0.64 8.50 -31.98
C VAL A 22 -0.63 7.68 -31.69
N SER A 23 -1.77 8.07 -32.26
CA SER A 23 -3.04 7.36 -32.07
C SER A 23 -3.01 6.03 -32.85
N PRO A 24 -3.40 4.90 -32.23
CA PRO A 24 -3.52 3.63 -32.94
C PRO A 24 -4.48 3.76 -34.12
N GLU A 25 -4.04 3.40 -35.32
CA GLU A 25 -4.87 3.30 -36.51
C GLU A 25 -5.13 1.84 -36.82
N VAL A 26 -6.35 1.51 -37.25
CA VAL A 26 -6.71 0.15 -37.64
C VAL A 26 -6.95 0.11 -39.14
N VAL A 27 -6.22 -0.78 -39.81
CA VAL A 27 -6.49 -1.14 -41.20
C VAL A 27 -7.41 -2.36 -41.17
N ALA A 28 -8.68 -2.15 -41.54
CA ALA A 28 -9.71 -3.18 -41.60
C ALA A 28 -10.43 -3.16 -42.94
N SER A 29 -10.99 -4.31 -43.33
CA SER A 29 -11.75 -4.47 -44.57
C SER A 29 -13.00 -3.57 -44.64
N ALA A 30 -13.58 -3.24 -43.48
CA ALA A 30 -14.55 -2.17 -43.28
C ALA A 30 -14.50 -1.68 -41.83
N GLY A 31 -14.96 -0.45 -41.58
CA GLY A 31 -15.03 0.14 -40.24
C GLY A 31 -15.58 1.57 -40.28
N ASP A 32 -15.92 2.11 -39.12
CA ASP A 32 -16.30 3.52 -38.97
C ASP A 32 -15.96 4.04 -37.58
N TYR A 33 -15.90 5.36 -37.45
CA TYR A 33 -15.67 6.09 -36.21
C TYR A 33 -16.69 7.22 -36.07
N PHE A 34 -17.42 7.22 -34.96
CA PHE A 34 -18.38 8.26 -34.60
C PHE A 34 -17.97 8.88 -33.27
N GLU A 35 -17.93 10.21 -33.21
CA GLU A 35 -17.65 10.95 -31.98
C GLU A 35 -18.80 11.92 -31.68
N GLY A 36 -19.35 11.81 -30.47
CA GLY A 36 -20.29 12.75 -29.89
C GLY A 36 -19.69 13.44 -28.67
N THR A 37 -20.42 14.40 -28.10
CA THR A 37 -19.93 15.23 -26.98
C THR A 37 -19.49 14.44 -25.75
N ASN A 38 -20.04 13.23 -25.52
CA ASN A 38 -19.80 12.44 -24.30
C ASN A 38 -19.23 11.03 -24.58
N ALA A 39 -19.15 10.61 -25.84
CA ALA A 39 -18.75 9.25 -26.18
C ALA A 39 -18.25 9.18 -27.62
N SER A 40 -17.32 8.27 -27.86
CA SER A 40 -16.95 7.81 -29.20
C SER A 40 -17.30 6.34 -29.35
N LEU A 41 -17.68 5.96 -30.57
CA LEU A 41 -17.91 4.59 -30.98
C LEU A 41 -17.05 4.32 -32.20
N SER A 42 -16.35 3.20 -32.18
CA SER A 42 -15.58 2.75 -33.32
C SER A 42 -15.81 1.27 -33.53
N TRP A 43 -15.91 0.84 -34.79
CA TRP A 43 -16.11 -0.56 -35.13
C TRP A 43 -15.28 -0.93 -36.36
N THR A 44 -14.89 -2.20 -36.43
CA THR A 44 -14.18 -2.77 -37.57
C THR A 44 -14.76 -4.13 -37.89
N LEU A 45 -14.93 -4.41 -39.18
CA LEU A 45 -15.30 -5.73 -39.68
C LEU A 45 -14.04 -6.58 -39.84
N GLY A 46 -13.96 -7.66 -39.08
CA GLY A 46 -12.86 -8.63 -39.15
C GLY A 46 -12.79 -9.33 -40.51
N GLU A 47 -11.58 -9.75 -40.88
CA GLU A 47 -11.35 -10.55 -42.08
C GLU A 47 -11.57 -12.05 -41.80
N ILE A 48 -11.88 -12.84 -42.83
CA ILE A 48 -12.12 -14.29 -42.70
C ILE A 48 -10.83 -15.04 -42.31
N ALA A 49 -9.66 -14.47 -42.63
CA ALA A 49 -8.36 -14.93 -42.20
C ALA A 49 -7.54 -13.73 -41.75
N THR A 50 -7.01 -13.78 -40.54
CA THR A 50 -6.18 -12.71 -39.96
C THR A 50 -4.79 -13.23 -39.65
N GLU A 51 -3.77 -12.48 -40.00
CA GLU A 51 -2.39 -12.75 -39.59
C GLU A 51 -2.04 -11.95 -38.34
N THR A 52 -1.39 -12.62 -37.38
CA THR A 52 -0.81 -11.98 -36.20
C THR A 52 0.70 -11.99 -36.33
N TYR A 53 1.29 -10.79 -36.36
CA TYR A 53 2.73 -10.59 -36.30
C TYR A 53 3.09 -10.20 -34.86
N SER A 54 4.14 -10.81 -34.31
CA SER A 54 4.65 -10.46 -32.98
C SER A 54 6.16 -10.24 -33.04
N ASN A 55 6.61 -9.14 -32.45
CA ASN A 55 8.02 -8.84 -32.21
C ASN A 55 8.19 -8.23 -30.81
N GLY A 56 8.61 -9.04 -29.84
CA GLY A 56 8.69 -8.64 -28.44
C GLY A 56 7.31 -8.29 -27.87
N ASN A 57 7.17 -7.07 -27.34
CA ASN A 57 5.91 -6.57 -26.75
C ASN A 57 4.94 -6.00 -27.80
N ILE A 58 5.33 -5.95 -29.07
CA ILE A 58 4.50 -5.42 -30.16
C ILE A 58 3.77 -6.59 -30.82
N ILE A 59 2.45 -6.66 -30.63
CA ILE A 59 1.56 -7.59 -31.33
C ILE A 59 0.71 -6.78 -32.31
N LEU A 60 0.72 -7.19 -33.58
CA LEU A 60 -0.13 -6.63 -34.63
C LEU A 60 -1.02 -7.75 -35.18
N THR A 61 -2.31 -7.70 -34.86
CA THR A 61 -3.30 -8.57 -35.50
C THR A 61 -4.07 -7.77 -36.55
N GLN A 62 -4.03 -8.21 -37.80
CA GLN A 62 -4.75 -7.53 -38.88
C GLN A 62 -6.28 -7.60 -38.68
N GLY A 63 -7.01 -6.57 -39.13
CA GLY A 63 -8.47 -6.60 -39.23
C GLY A 63 -9.27 -6.29 -37.95
N PHE A 64 -8.62 -6.04 -36.80
CA PHE A 64 -9.31 -5.73 -35.54
C PHE A 64 -8.68 -4.55 -34.82
N GLN A 65 -9.51 -3.76 -34.12
CA GLN A 65 -9.02 -2.88 -33.05
C GLN A 65 -8.26 -3.70 -32.03
N GLN A 66 -6.96 -3.42 -31.92
CA GLN A 66 -6.16 -4.04 -30.87
C GLN A 66 -6.68 -3.53 -29.52
N PRO A 67 -7.00 -4.40 -28.56
CA PRO A 67 -7.18 -3.94 -27.20
C PRO A 67 -5.88 -3.26 -26.80
N VAL A 68 -5.96 -2.02 -26.33
CA VAL A 68 -4.84 -1.43 -25.58
C VAL A 68 -4.63 -2.35 -24.40
N SER A 69 -3.46 -2.99 -24.36
CA SER A 69 -3.01 -3.70 -23.17
C SER A 69 -2.91 -2.65 -22.05
N VAL A 70 -3.93 -2.57 -21.22
CA VAL A 70 -3.82 -1.85 -19.95
C VAL A 70 -2.97 -2.75 -19.08
N THR A 71 -1.66 -2.49 -19.05
CA THR A 71 -0.82 -3.05 -18.02
C THR A 71 -1.21 -2.37 -16.73
N ILE A 72 -2.04 -3.05 -15.95
CA ILE A 72 -2.29 -2.70 -14.57
C ILE A 72 -1.01 -3.06 -13.82
N HIS A 73 -0.17 -2.05 -13.56
CA HIS A 73 0.98 -2.20 -12.68
C HIS A 73 0.44 -2.29 -11.25
N GLY A 74 0.26 -3.53 -10.79
CA GLY A 74 -0.12 -3.81 -9.42
C GLY A 74 1.10 -4.16 -8.57
N VAL A 75 0.97 -3.96 -7.27
CA VAL A 75 1.94 -4.44 -6.28
C VAL A 75 1.27 -5.58 -5.53
N ASP A 76 1.78 -6.80 -5.69
CA ASP A 76 1.53 -7.89 -4.75
C ASP A 76 2.59 -7.80 -3.64
N LEU A 77 2.17 -7.79 -2.38
CA LEU A 77 3.02 -7.44 -1.24
C LEU A 77 2.92 -8.48 -0.11
N ASP A 78 4.05 -9.11 0.19
CA ASP A 78 4.27 -9.97 1.35
C ASP A 78 5.00 -9.18 2.45
N LEU A 79 4.35 -9.00 3.60
CA LEU A 79 4.92 -8.31 4.75
C LEU A 79 4.94 -9.21 5.97
N LEU A 80 6.03 -9.12 6.74
CA LEU A 80 6.12 -9.72 8.07
C LEU A 80 6.49 -8.66 9.10
N VAL A 81 5.68 -8.54 10.14
CA VAL A 81 5.89 -7.62 11.27
C VAL A 81 5.36 -8.26 12.56
N PHE A 82 6.01 -7.99 13.69
CA PHE A 82 5.49 -8.36 15.00
C PHE A 82 5.06 -7.13 15.79
N LEU A 83 4.09 -7.34 16.67
CA LEU A 83 3.61 -6.37 17.64
C LEU A 83 4.10 -6.82 19.01
N GLU A 84 4.79 -5.94 19.74
CA GLU A 84 5.38 -6.28 21.05
C GLU A 84 4.35 -6.84 22.03
N GLY A 85 3.21 -6.16 22.20
CA GLY A 85 2.24 -6.48 23.24
C GLY A 85 1.70 -7.91 23.19
N PRO A 86 1.15 -8.39 22.05
CA PRO A 86 0.65 -9.75 21.96
C PRO A 86 1.76 -10.78 21.80
N TYR A 87 3.03 -10.41 21.59
CA TYR A 87 4.10 -11.36 21.32
C TYR A 87 4.45 -12.20 22.56
N SER A 88 4.33 -13.51 22.44
CA SER A 88 4.55 -14.47 23.54
C SER A 88 5.74 -15.39 23.26
N GLY A 89 6.87 -14.84 22.81
CA GLY A 89 8.16 -15.53 22.67
C GLY A 89 8.43 -16.16 21.31
N SER A 90 7.42 -16.71 20.63
CA SER A 90 7.55 -17.28 19.28
C SER A 90 6.50 -16.77 18.28
N GLN A 91 5.29 -16.52 18.76
CA GLN A 91 4.14 -16.04 17.99
C GLN A 91 3.41 -14.99 18.83
N MET A 92 2.47 -14.28 18.20
CA MET A 92 1.55 -13.36 18.87
C MET A 92 0.30 -14.09 19.34
N THR A 93 -0.29 -13.63 20.43
CA THR A 93 -1.57 -14.14 20.92
C THR A 93 -2.72 -13.58 20.09
N THR A 94 -3.79 -14.37 19.96
CA THR A 94 -5.01 -13.99 19.23
C THR A 94 -6.17 -13.69 20.19
N GLY A 95 -5.86 -13.04 21.32
CA GLY A 95 -6.80 -12.80 22.42
C GLY A 95 -8.07 -12.09 21.99
N LEU A 96 -7.95 -11.03 21.18
CA LEU A 96 -9.09 -10.30 20.61
C LEU A 96 -9.97 -11.18 19.72
N ASN A 97 -9.36 -12.04 18.90
CA ASN A 97 -10.09 -12.94 18.01
C ASN A 97 -10.84 -14.01 18.83
N ALA A 98 -10.15 -14.68 19.75
CA ALA A 98 -10.75 -15.64 20.67
C ALA A 98 -11.87 -15.03 21.53
N GLY A 99 -11.75 -13.74 21.87
CA GLY A 99 -12.76 -12.96 22.57
C GLY A 99 -13.88 -12.40 21.70
N ASN A 100 -13.88 -12.63 20.38
CA ASN A 100 -14.80 -12.03 19.41
C ASN A 100 -14.86 -10.49 19.50
N GLN A 101 -13.71 -9.85 19.73
CA GLN A 101 -13.62 -8.40 19.88
C GLN A 101 -13.12 -7.69 18.61
N ILE A 102 -12.51 -8.40 17.66
CA ILE A 102 -12.06 -7.78 16.41
C ILE A 102 -13.29 -7.30 15.62
N PRO A 103 -13.36 -6.01 15.22
CA PRO A 103 -14.48 -5.50 14.45
C PRO A 103 -14.50 -6.13 13.05
N LEU A 104 -15.70 -6.34 12.52
CA LEU A 104 -15.90 -6.87 11.17
C LEU A 104 -15.66 -5.84 10.06
N SER A 105 -15.50 -4.57 10.41
CA SER A 105 -15.10 -3.48 9.51
C SER A 105 -13.80 -2.87 10.01
N GLN A 106 -12.96 -2.41 9.08
CA GLN A 106 -11.69 -1.79 9.42
C GLN A 106 -11.85 -0.59 10.40
N PRO A 107 -10.96 -0.42 11.40
CA PRO A 107 -11.11 0.59 12.46
C PRO A 107 -10.46 1.96 12.17
N TYR A 108 -9.83 2.12 11.01
CA TYR A 108 -9.04 3.29 10.60
C TYR A 108 -9.84 4.41 9.94
N ASN A 109 -11.17 4.31 9.86
CA ASN A 109 -12.03 5.36 9.30
C ASN A 109 -12.24 6.59 10.21
N ALA A 110 -11.64 6.58 11.39
CA ALA A 110 -11.64 7.67 12.36
C ALA A 110 -10.25 8.33 12.45
N PRO A 111 -10.14 9.52 13.08
CA PRO A 111 -8.85 10.11 13.38
C PRO A 111 -7.94 9.15 14.17
N PRO A 112 -6.61 9.21 13.97
CA PRO A 112 -5.90 10.17 13.10
C PRO A 112 -5.91 9.82 11.61
N TRP A 113 -6.11 8.54 11.23
CA TRP A 113 -5.93 8.09 9.84
C TRP A 113 -7.01 8.57 8.88
N ASN A 114 -8.27 8.64 9.32
CA ASN A 114 -9.42 9.00 8.47
C ASN A 114 -9.45 8.21 7.15
N TYR A 115 -9.04 6.93 7.20
CA TYR A 115 -8.93 6.07 6.03
C TYR A 115 -10.31 5.76 5.45
N THR A 116 -10.52 6.12 4.19
CA THR A 116 -11.82 6.01 3.52
C THR A 116 -12.12 4.63 2.91
N GLY A 117 -11.23 3.66 3.09
CA GLY A 117 -11.45 2.29 2.64
C GLY A 117 -12.66 1.65 3.31
N THR A 118 -13.29 0.71 2.60
CA THR A 118 -14.55 0.07 3.02
C THR A 118 -14.37 -1.41 3.37
N GLU A 119 -13.14 -1.83 3.66
CA GLU A 119 -12.79 -3.20 3.97
C GLU A 119 -13.61 -3.71 5.15
N SER A 120 -14.29 -4.83 4.90
CA SER A 120 -15.10 -5.53 5.89
C SER A 120 -15.24 -7.00 5.53
N VAL A 121 -15.54 -7.82 6.52
CA VAL A 121 -15.72 -9.26 6.39
C VAL A 121 -17.03 -9.71 7.06
N GLY A 122 -17.60 -10.82 6.59
CA GLY A 122 -18.78 -11.41 7.26
C GLY A 122 -18.44 -12.09 8.60
N SER A 123 -17.20 -12.52 8.75
CA SER A 123 -16.60 -13.10 9.95
C SER A 123 -15.08 -12.97 9.84
N ILE A 124 -14.37 -12.95 10.97
CA ILE A 124 -12.91 -13.03 10.97
C ILE A 124 -12.51 -14.36 10.27
N PRO A 125 -11.62 -14.32 9.26
CA PRO A 125 -11.47 -15.42 8.30
C PRO A 125 -10.85 -16.70 8.88
N ASN A 126 -10.03 -16.59 9.93
CA ASN A 126 -9.46 -17.74 10.64
C ASN A 126 -9.09 -17.35 12.09
N THR A 127 -8.63 -18.33 12.87
CA THR A 127 -8.28 -18.19 14.29
C THR A 127 -6.94 -17.51 14.54
N ASP A 128 -6.11 -17.40 13.51
CA ASP A 128 -4.72 -16.96 13.62
C ASP A 128 -4.62 -15.44 13.46
N VAL A 129 -5.71 -14.76 13.07
CA VAL A 129 -5.80 -13.30 13.05
C VAL A 129 -5.63 -12.74 14.46
N VAL A 130 -4.68 -11.81 14.61
CA VAL A 130 -4.38 -11.07 15.83
C VAL A 130 -5.20 -9.77 15.86
N ASP A 131 -5.09 -8.95 14.80
CA ASP A 131 -5.82 -7.69 14.66
C ASP A 131 -5.84 -7.18 13.20
N TRP A 132 -6.46 -6.02 12.99
CA TRP A 132 -6.31 -5.16 11.82
C TRP A 132 -5.00 -4.38 11.86
N VAL A 133 -4.41 -4.16 10.69
CA VAL A 133 -3.31 -3.22 10.43
C VAL A 133 -3.66 -2.36 9.22
N LEU A 134 -3.15 -1.14 9.16
CA LEU A 134 -3.28 -0.28 7.98
C LEU A 134 -1.94 -0.19 7.27
N ILE A 135 -1.91 -0.61 6.02
CA ILE A 135 -0.71 -0.63 5.19
C ILE A 135 -0.78 0.53 4.22
N GLU A 136 0.32 1.25 4.12
CA GLU A 136 0.47 2.39 3.23
C GLU A 136 1.74 2.24 2.39
N LEU A 137 1.62 2.53 1.10
CA LEU A 137 2.71 2.50 0.15
C LEU A 137 3.06 3.91 -0.29
N ARG A 138 4.34 4.26 -0.23
CA ARG A 138 4.88 5.57 -0.64
C ARG A 138 5.94 5.42 -1.73
N ASP A 139 5.91 6.30 -2.73
CA ASP A 139 6.89 6.39 -3.83
C ASP A 139 7.87 7.55 -3.59
N ALA A 140 9.09 7.25 -3.14
CA ALA A 140 10.05 8.27 -2.75
C ALA A 140 11.50 7.95 -3.14
N ALA A 141 12.35 8.97 -3.19
CA ALA A 141 13.77 8.81 -3.49
C ALA A 141 14.53 8.07 -2.37
N ASN A 142 14.13 8.31 -1.12
CA ASN A 142 14.76 7.80 0.10
C ASN A 142 13.70 7.80 1.23
N PRO A 143 13.87 7.02 2.32
CA PRO A 143 12.84 6.89 3.34
C PRO A 143 12.49 8.21 4.05
N GLY A 144 13.45 9.13 4.19
CA GLY A 144 13.19 10.44 4.80
C GLY A 144 12.35 11.39 3.93
N ALA A 145 12.17 11.06 2.65
CA ALA A 145 11.30 11.78 1.71
C ALA A 145 9.98 11.03 1.43
N ALA A 146 9.75 9.89 2.08
CA ALA A 146 8.49 9.17 2.00
C ALA A 146 7.48 9.81 2.95
N ASP A 147 6.95 10.98 2.60
CA ASP A 147 5.95 11.75 3.36
C ASP A 147 4.50 11.51 2.83
N PRO A 148 3.45 11.98 3.51
CA PRO A 148 2.05 11.71 3.12
C PRO A 148 1.71 12.13 1.67
N SER A 149 2.41 13.10 1.08
CA SER A 149 2.20 13.53 -0.31
C SER A 149 2.71 12.52 -1.36
N THR A 150 3.56 11.58 -0.93
CA THR A 150 4.11 10.50 -1.78
C THR A 150 3.31 9.20 -1.70
N THR A 151 2.18 9.20 -0.97
CA THR A 151 1.29 8.04 -0.83
C THR A 151 0.66 7.67 -2.16
N ILE A 152 0.86 6.42 -2.58
CA ILE A 152 0.29 5.88 -3.83
C ILE A 152 -0.84 4.90 -3.57
N ALA A 153 -0.85 4.24 -2.41
CA ALA A 153 -1.91 3.31 -2.03
C ALA A 153 -1.99 3.12 -0.52
N THR A 154 -3.19 2.82 -0.03
CA THR A 154 -3.46 2.50 1.37
C THR A 154 -4.53 1.43 1.43
N GLN A 155 -4.33 0.41 2.27
CA GLN A 155 -5.25 -0.73 2.42
C GLN A 155 -5.26 -1.23 3.87
N ALA A 156 -6.45 -1.50 4.39
CA ALA A 156 -6.59 -2.20 5.67
C ALA A 156 -6.46 -3.73 5.47
N ALA A 157 -5.72 -4.37 6.36
CA ALA A 157 -5.34 -5.78 6.27
C ALA A 157 -5.39 -6.46 7.64
N PHE A 158 -5.26 -7.78 7.66
CA PHE A 158 -5.11 -8.55 8.90
C PHE A 158 -3.65 -8.89 9.15
N ILE A 159 -3.25 -8.89 10.41
CA ILE A 159 -1.99 -9.45 10.87
C ILE A 159 -2.26 -10.79 11.58
N LEU A 160 -1.48 -11.82 11.23
CA LEU A 160 -1.58 -13.17 11.79
C LEU A 160 -0.60 -13.38 12.96
N ASP A 161 -0.80 -14.45 13.73
CA ASP A 161 0.01 -14.79 14.91
C ASP A 161 1.51 -14.99 14.61
N ASN A 162 1.84 -15.39 13.38
CA ASN A 162 3.19 -15.57 12.88
C ASN A 162 3.82 -14.27 12.33
N GLY A 163 3.10 -13.15 12.39
CA GLY A 163 3.53 -11.85 11.92
C GLY A 163 3.25 -11.56 10.44
N SER A 164 2.75 -12.53 9.67
CA SER A 164 2.36 -12.30 8.27
C SER A 164 1.19 -11.33 8.19
N VAL A 165 1.28 -10.37 7.27
CA VAL A 165 0.16 -9.47 6.93
C VAL A 165 -0.54 -10.00 5.69
N VAL A 166 -1.85 -10.17 5.78
CA VAL A 166 -2.67 -10.84 4.77
C VAL A 166 -3.93 -10.06 4.45
N GLY A 167 -4.48 -10.31 3.26
CA GLY A 167 -5.76 -9.75 2.83
C GLY A 167 -6.95 -10.28 3.63
N LEU A 168 -8.15 -9.84 3.24
CA LEU A 168 -9.40 -10.11 3.98
C LEU A 168 -9.82 -11.59 4.04
N ASN A 169 -9.22 -12.43 3.20
CA ASN A 169 -9.42 -13.88 3.25
C ASN A 169 -8.52 -14.59 4.28
N GLY A 170 -7.66 -13.85 4.99
CA GLY A 170 -6.81 -14.37 6.05
C GLY A 170 -5.61 -15.21 5.57
N SER A 171 -5.26 -15.19 4.29
CA SER A 171 -4.17 -16.03 3.76
C SER A 171 -3.41 -15.48 2.56
N SER A 172 -4.07 -14.72 1.67
CA SER A 172 -3.39 -14.13 0.51
C SER A 172 -2.54 -12.93 0.90
N VAL A 173 -1.43 -12.75 0.17
CA VAL A 173 -0.66 -11.51 0.18
C VAL A 173 -1.53 -10.31 -0.19
N LEU A 174 -1.09 -9.11 0.18
CA LEU A 174 -1.81 -7.89 -0.17
C LEU A 174 -1.67 -7.59 -1.65
N GLN A 175 -2.71 -7.00 -2.23
CA GLN A 175 -2.76 -6.72 -3.66
C GLN A 175 -3.21 -5.27 -3.87
N PHE A 176 -2.32 -4.46 -4.44
CA PHE A 176 -2.57 -3.06 -4.78
C PHE A 176 -2.61 -2.92 -6.29
N PRO A 177 -3.76 -3.21 -6.95
CA PRO A 177 -3.81 -3.32 -8.40
C PRO A 177 -3.46 -2.02 -9.12
N ALA A 178 -3.69 -0.84 -8.54
CA ALA A 178 -3.42 0.44 -9.19
C ALA A 178 -2.15 1.16 -8.70
N ALA A 179 -1.28 0.47 -7.94
CA ALA A 179 -0.07 1.08 -7.38
C ALA A 179 1.07 1.08 -8.39
N SER A 180 1.25 2.21 -9.10
CA SER A 180 2.44 2.48 -9.92
C SER A 180 3.36 3.46 -9.23
N PHE A 181 4.68 3.27 -9.36
CA PHE A 181 5.70 4.13 -8.77
C PHE A 181 6.87 4.33 -9.75
N SER A 182 7.69 5.35 -9.49
CA SER A 182 8.77 5.79 -10.38
C SER A 182 10.14 5.88 -9.72
N GLN A 183 10.18 5.85 -8.38
CA GLN A 183 11.41 5.89 -7.58
C GLN A 183 11.54 4.57 -6.81
N ASN A 184 11.63 4.62 -5.49
CA ASN A 184 11.65 3.45 -4.63
C ASN A 184 10.31 3.33 -3.90
N LEU A 185 9.83 2.11 -3.81
CA LEU A 185 8.60 1.79 -3.09
C LEU A 185 8.93 1.55 -1.61
N TYR A 186 8.22 2.22 -0.70
CA TYR A 186 8.35 2.01 0.73
C TYR A 186 7.03 1.52 1.32
N ALA A 187 7.12 0.63 2.30
CA ALA A 187 5.98 0.11 3.03
C ALA A 187 5.93 0.72 4.44
N ILE A 188 4.75 1.19 4.83
CA ILE A 188 4.44 1.68 6.16
C ILE A 188 3.41 0.76 6.78
N VAL A 189 3.61 0.45 8.06
CA VAL A 189 2.66 -0.29 8.88
C VAL A 189 2.17 0.61 9.99
N TRP A 190 0.87 0.88 9.99
CA TRP A 190 0.17 1.57 11.05
C TRP A 190 -0.64 0.58 11.87
N HIS A 191 -0.63 0.77 13.18
CA HIS A 191 -1.45 0.01 14.11
C HIS A 191 -2.08 0.95 15.14
N ARG A 192 -3.21 0.55 15.71
CA ARG A 192 -4.03 1.40 16.58
C ARG A 192 -3.46 1.64 17.99
N ASN A 193 -2.55 0.76 18.42
CA ASN A 193 -1.98 0.76 19.77
C ASN A 193 -0.44 0.81 19.74
N HIS A 194 0.18 0.82 18.56
CA HIS A 194 1.62 0.67 18.40
C HIS A 194 2.14 1.75 17.45
N LEU A 195 3.37 2.20 17.69
CA LEU A 195 4.02 3.22 16.87
C LEU A 195 4.11 2.77 15.41
N GLY A 196 3.70 3.64 14.49
CA GLY A 196 3.86 3.41 13.05
C GLY A 196 5.33 3.26 12.66
N ILE A 197 5.58 2.37 11.70
CA ILE A 197 6.93 2.08 11.20
C ILE A 197 7.00 2.20 9.68
N LEU A 198 8.15 2.60 9.17
CA LEU A 198 8.49 2.72 7.75
C LEU A 198 9.66 1.79 7.42
N SER A 199 9.63 1.13 6.26
CA SER A 199 10.77 0.34 5.76
C SER A 199 12.03 1.21 5.63
N ALA A 200 13.15 0.75 6.20
CA ALA A 200 14.42 1.47 6.12
C ALA A 200 14.96 1.58 4.68
N ASN A 201 14.64 0.58 3.86
CA ASN A 201 15.04 0.52 2.46
C ASN A 201 13.80 0.41 1.57
N GLY A 202 13.97 0.72 0.29
CA GLY A 202 12.94 0.44 -0.71
C GLY A 202 12.69 -1.07 -0.77
N ILE A 203 11.42 -1.46 -0.79
CA ILE A 203 11.03 -2.87 -0.88
C ILE A 203 11.33 -3.40 -2.27
N THR A 204 11.77 -4.66 -2.35
CA THR A 204 12.25 -5.27 -3.59
C THR A 204 11.30 -6.34 -4.08
N GLU A 205 11.20 -6.48 -5.40
CA GLU A 205 10.41 -7.53 -6.03
C GLU A 205 11.24 -8.80 -6.24
N SER A 206 10.65 -9.94 -5.92
CA SER A 206 11.18 -11.27 -6.24
C SER A 206 10.06 -12.17 -6.75
N GLY A 207 10.16 -12.61 -8.01
CA GLY A 207 9.19 -13.55 -8.59
C GLY A 207 7.77 -12.98 -8.73
N GLY A 208 7.60 -11.67 -8.91
CA GLY A 208 6.30 -11.02 -9.05
C GLY A 208 5.69 -10.49 -7.75
N VAL A 209 6.36 -10.71 -6.61
CA VAL A 209 5.88 -10.29 -5.29
C VAL A 209 6.94 -9.40 -4.65
N TYR A 210 6.53 -8.26 -4.13
CA TYR A 210 7.37 -7.42 -3.28
C TYR A 210 7.36 -7.99 -1.88
N ASP A 211 8.53 -8.11 -1.25
CA ASP A 211 8.63 -8.64 0.11
C ASP A 211 9.37 -7.67 1.03
N TYR A 212 8.92 -7.64 2.29
CA TYR A 212 9.67 -6.96 3.35
C TYR A 212 9.42 -7.58 4.72
N ASN A 213 10.51 -7.95 5.40
CA ASN A 213 10.45 -8.53 6.73
C ASN A 213 11.06 -7.57 7.77
N PHE A 214 10.20 -6.96 8.57
CA PHE A 214 10.59 -6.04 9.62
C PHE A 214 11.24 -6.73 10.83
N SER A 215 11.00 -8.03 11.06
CA SER A 215 11.33 -8.69 12.34
C SER A 215 12.79 -9.11 12.50
N THR A 216 13.62 -8.95 11.47
CA THR A 216 14.96 -9.56 11.42
C THR A 216 16.07 -8.73 12.05
N ALA A 217 15.92 -7.39 12.07
CA ALA A 217 16.91 -6.48 12.63
C ALA A 217 16.28 -5.12 12.95
N ILE A 218 16.87 -4.39 13.91
CA ILE A 218 16.51 -2.99 14.20
C ILE A 218 16.65 -2.07 12.98
N THR A 219 17.56 -2.42 12.05
CA THR A 219 17.85 -1.66 10.82
C THR A 219 16.84 -1.89 9.71
N GLN A 220 15.82 -2.73 9.90
CA GLN A 220 14.74 -2.89 8.93
C GLN A 220 13.74 -1.73 8.98
N VAL A 221 13.73 -0.95 10.06
CA VAL A 221 12.86 0.22 10.21
C VAL A 221 13.69 1.50 10.07
N TYR A 222 13.16 2.47 9.32
CA TYR A 222 13.76 3.78 9.18
C TYR A 222 13.93 4.43 10.56
N ASN A 223 15.16 4.81 10.92
CA ASN A 223 15.53 5.27 12.26
C ASN A 223 15.06 4.34 13.39
N GLY A 224 15.03 3.02 13.15
CA GLY A 224 14.34 2.04 13.98
C GLY A 224 14.64 2.11 15.48
N GLY A 225 15.85 2.50 15.90
CA GLY A 225 16.18 2.66 17.32
C GLY A 225 15.31 3.68 18.08
N ALA A 226 14.57 4.55 17.38
CA ALA A 226 13.68 5.54 17.99
C ALA A 226 12.22 5.09 18.09
N GLY A 227 11.76 4.09 17.33
CA GLY A 227 10.34 3.67 17.28
C GLY A 227 10.10 2.17 17.08
N TYR A 228 11.16 1.36 17.15
CA TYR A 228 11.18 -0.08 16.92
C TYR A 228 12.08 -0.74 17.97
N LYS A 229 11.81 -1.99 18.36
CA LYS A 229 12.60 -2.65 19.42
C LYS A 229 12.76 -4.14 19.25
N GLU A 230 13.80 -4.67 19.89
CA GLU A 230 13.97 -6.11 20.08
C GLU A 230 12.98 -6.57 21.17
N ILE A 231 12.05 -7.44 20.81
CA ILE A 231 10.97 -7.95 21.68
C ILE A 231 11.27 -9.36 22.21
N ALA A 232 12.17 -10.07 21.54
CA ALA A 232 12.81 -11.29 22.01
C ALA A 232 14.18 -11.43 21.31
N THR A 233 15.03 -12.34 21.78
CA THR A 233 16.38 -12.52 21.21
C THR A 233 16.34 -12.71 19.69
N ASN A 234 16.90 -11.75 18.94
CA ASN A 234 16.89 -11.64 17.48
C ASN A 234 15.50 -11.53 16.83
N VAL A 235 14.50 -11.08 17.57
CA VAL A 235 13.15 -10.80 17.06
C VAL A 235 12.80 -9.37 17.38
N TYR A 236 12.44 -8.62 16.35
CA TYR A 236 12.10 -7.21 16.45
C TYR A 236 10.61 -6.99 16.13
N GLY A 237 10.01 -5.98 16.75
CA GLY A 237 8.60 -5.65 16.56
C GLY A 237 8.26 -4.20 16.87
N MET A 238 7.07 -3.81 16.44
CA MET A 238 6.51 -2.49 16.67
C MET A 238 6.34 -2.27 18.18
N VAL A 239 6.68 -1.06 18.61
CA VAL A 239 6.61 -0.67 20.02
C VAL A 239 5.16 -0.34 20.38
N GLY A 240 4.61 -1.02 21.39
CA GLY A 240 3.27 -0.73 21.91
C GLY A 240 3.24 0.45 22.87
N GLY A 241 2.08 1.08 23.04
CA GLY A 241 1.84 2.12 24.05
C GLY A 241 1.34 3.46 23.51
N ASP A 242 1.31 3.63 22.19
CA ASP A 242 0.75 4.80 21.51
C ASP A 242 -0.76 4.57 21.31
N SER A 243 -1.54 4.93 22.33
CA SER A 243 -2.97 4.61 22.41
C SER A 243 -3.85 5.68 21.76
N ASN A 244 -3.31 6.86 21.47
CA ASN A 244 -3.98 7.91 20.69
C ASN A 244 -3.49 7.98 19.24
N ALA A 245 -2.47 7.19 18.87
CA ALA A 245 -1.85 7.14 17.57
C ALA A 245 -1.26 8.49 17.12
N ASP A 246 -0.71 9.27 18.06
CA ASP A 246 -0.08 10.56 17.75
C ASP A 246 1.41 10.45 17.44
N GLY A 247 1.96 9.23 17.43
CA GLY A 247 3.37 8.95 17.18
C GLY A 247 4.27 9.14 18.40
N HIS A 248 3.73 9.43 19.59
CA HIS A 248 4.50 9.67 20.80
C HIS A 248 3.93 8.96 22.02
N ILE A 249 4.67 8.03 22.60
CA ILE A 249 4.25 7.36 23.85
C ILE A 249 4.49 8.31 25.03
N ASN A 250 3.44 8.91 25.56
CA ASN A 250 3.55 9.98 26.55
C ASN A 250 2.41 9.99 27.59
N ALA A 251 2.31 11.06 28.38
CA ALA A 251 1.31 11.15 29.44
C ALA A 251 -0.15 11.13 28.91
N ALA A 252 -0.40 11.52 27.66
CA ALA A 252 -1.71 11.46 27.02
C ALA A 252 -2.22 10.01 26.91
N ASP A 253 -1.37 9.08 26.48
CA ASP A 253 -1.73 7.65 26.40
C ASP A 253 -2.08 7.07 27.77
N LYS A 254 -1.33 7.46 28.80
CA LYS A 254 -1.61 7.04 30.18
C LYS A 254 -2.97 7.53 30.66
N ILE A 255 -3.38 8.73 30.27
CA ILE A 255 -4.70 9.27 30.62
C ILE A 255 -5.79 8.41 29.96
N LEU A 256 -5.61 8.03 28.69
CA LEU A 256 -6.52 7.11 28.01
C LEU A 256 -6.60 5.76 28.75
N TRP A 257 -5.44 5.16 29.05
CA TRP A 257 -5.39 3.91 29.81
C TRP A 257 -6.09 4.03 31.16
N THR A 258 -5.92 5.15 31.87
CA THR A 258 -6.56 5.38 33.18
C THR A 258 -8.09 5.38 33.09
N ASN A 259 -8.64 5.91 32.00
CA ASN A 259 -10.08 5.95 31.77
C ASN A 259 -10.65 4.56 31.42
N ASP A 260 -9.86 3.74 30.73
CA ASP A 260 -10.27 2.40 30.28
C ASP A 260 -9.84 1.27 31.25
N ALA A 261 -9.02 1.55 32.26
CA ALA A 261 -8.48 0.54 33.17
C ALA A 261 -9.59 -0.29 33.86
N GLY A 262 -9.47 -1.61 33.76
CA GLY A 262 -10.45 -2.57 34.26
C GLY A 262 -11.61 -2.86 33.31
N THR A 263 -11.74 -2.14 32.19
CA THR A 263 -12.73 -2.43 31.15
C THR A 263 -12.25 -3.53 30.20
N LYS A 264 -13.20 -4.07 29.43
CA LYS A 264 -12.93 -5.08 28.40
C LYS A 264 -13.36 -4.60 27.03
N GLY A 265 -12.73 -5.15 26.00
CA GLY A 265 -13.15 -5.05 24.61
C GLY A 265 -12.03 -4.59 23.67
N TYR A 266 -12.41 -4.22 22.46
CA TYR A 266 -11.48 -3.70 21.46
C TYR A 266 -11.07 -2.26 21.78
N LYS A 267 -10.01 -2.12 22.60
CA LYS A 267 -9.57 -0.84 23.18
C LYS A 267 -8.17 -0.47 22.75
N ALA A 268 -7.95 0.80 22.39
CA ALA A 268 -6.62 1.29 22.00
C ALA A 268 -5.58 1.24 23.13
N THR A 269 -6.06 1.07 24.37
CA THR A 269 -5.23 0.97 25.57
C THR A 269 -4.97 -0.47 26.02
N ASP A 270 -5.61 -1.46 25.37
CA ASP A 270 -5.34 -2.90 25.52
C ASP A 270 -4.15 -3.23 24.60
N ASN A 271 -2.94 -3.00 25.10
CA ASN A 271 -1.71 -3.06 24.32
C ASN A 271 -1.25 -4.50 24.11
N ASN A 272 -1.53 -5.40 25.05
CA ASN A 272 -1.24 -6.83 24.89
C ASN A 272 -2.31 -7.59 24.09
N MET A 273 -3.44 -6.93 23.80
CA MET A 273 -4.53 -7.45 22.96
C MET A 273 -5.17 -8.72 23.53
N ASP A 274 -5.32 -8.75 24.85
CA ASP A 274 -5.91 -9.87 25.60
C ASP A 274 -7.39 -9.68 25.95
N VAL A 275 -8.03 -8.62 25.42
CA VAL A 275 -9.42 -8.18 25.67
C VAL A 275 -9.57 -7.35 26.96
N GLN A 276 -8.59 -7.34 27.86
CA GLN A 276 -8.70 -6.72 29.17
C GLN A 276 -7.67 -5.60 29.34
N VAL A 277 -8.17 -4.36 29.46
CA VAL A 277 -7.30 -3.25 29.85
C VAL A 277 -6.91 -3.42 31.32
N SER A 278 -5.66 -3.75 31.56
CA SER A 278 -5.13 -4.15 32.86
C SER A 278 -3.88 -3.33 33.23
N ASN A 279 -3.32 -3.59 34.42
CA ASN A 279 -2.04 -3.01 34.79
C ASN A 279 -0.88 -3.52 33.93
N GLN A 280 -1.06 -4.68 33.28
CA GLN A 280 -0.02 -5.25 32.44
C GLN A 280 0.21 -4.38 31.20
N ASP A 281 -0.85 -3.89 30.55
CA ASP A 281 -0.75 -2.99 29.40
C ASP A 281 0.11 -1.77 29.72
N LYS A 282 -0.15 -1.12 30.85
CA LYS A 282 0.60 0.06 31.26
C LYS A 282 2.04 -0.27 31.68
N ASN A 283 2.23 -1.34 32.43
CA ASN A 283 3.55 -1.65 33.00
C ASN A 283 4.50 -2.22 31.94
N ASP A 284 4.00 -3.06 31.04
CA ASP A 284 4.85 -3.80 30.10
C ASP A 284 5.04 -3.03 28.79
N THR A 285 4.17 -2.06 28.47
CA THR A 285 4.32 -1.21 27.28
C THR A 285 4.59 0.26 27.64
N TRP A 286 3.58 1.02 28.08
CA TRP A 286 3.71 2.47 28.32
C TRP A 286 4.89 2.86 29.22
N ALA A 287 5.09 2.15 30.34
CA ALA A 287 6.13 2.49 31.31
C ALA A 287 7.55 2.21 30.79
N GLU A 288 7.71 1.14 29.99
CA GLU A 288 8.99 0.74 29.41
C GLU A 288 9.30 1.53 28.12
N ASN A 289 8.27 1.94 27.39
CA ASN A 289 8.41 2.45 26.03
C ASN A 289 8.28 3.98 25.90
N GLY A 290 8.14 4.73 27.00
CA GLY A 290 7.90 6.19 26.97
C GLY A 290 9.00 7.06 26.33
N THR A 291 10.14 6.48 25.93
CA THR A 291 11.19 7.18 25.17
C THR A 291 11.09 6.99 23.66
N TYR A 292 10.23 6.08 23.20
CA TYR A 292 10.06 5.79 21.78
C TYR A 292 9.04 6.74 21.12
N SER A 293 9.25 6.99 19.83
CA SER A 293 8.36 7.79 18.99
C SER A 293 8.43 7.31 17.54
N SER A 294 7.34 7.47 16.79
CA SER A 294 7.32 7.11 15.38
C SER A 294 8.33 7.96 14.60
N GLN A 295 8.92 7.36 13.57
CA GLN A 295 9.87 8.01 12.67
C GLN A 295 9.34 8.05 11.23
N VAL A 296 8.07 7.68 11.03
CA VAL A 296 7.40 7.85 9.75
C VAL A 296 7.34 9.35 9.44
N PRO A 297 7.79 9.81 8.27
CA PRO A 297 7.68 11.22 7.91
C PRO A 297 6.21 11.67 7.82
N GLU A 298 5.90 12.85 8.35
CA GLU A 298 4.57 13.48 8.37
C GLU A 298 4.59 14.87 7.73
#